data_AF-A0A7W6RW98-F1
#
_entry.id   AF-A0A7W6RW98-F1
#
_cell.length_a   1.000
_cell.length_b   1.000
_cell.length_c   1.000
_cell.angle_alpha   90.00
_cell.angle_beta   90.00
_cell.angle_gamma   90.00
#
_symmetry.space_group_name_H-M   'P 1'
#
loop_
_entity.id
_entity.type
_entity.pdbx_description
1 polymer ?
#
loop_
_entity_poly.entity_id
_entity_poly.type
_entity_poly.pdbx_seq_one_letter_code
_entity_poly.pdbx_strand_id
1 'polypeptide(L)' 'MTTIKDRGQFVLTGAEALAQAAGADADRVARFTGLSQPVAARVLAGQKTTWVRCAKVARALNALGAREAGPHAVVRQDG' A
#
# COMPACT_ATOMS: atom_id res chain seq x y z
N MET A 1 0.66 -17.27 16.21
CA MET A 1 -0.50 -16.34 16.31
C MET A 1 -0.66 -15.59 15.00
N THR A 2 -1.44 -16.10 14.04
CA THR A 2 -1.82 -15.32 12.84
C THR A 2 -2.92 -14.35 13.23
N THR A 3 -2.53 -13.11 13.54
CA THR A 3 -3.46 -11.99 13.74
C THR A 3 -4.44 -11.89 12.58
N ILE A 4 -5.73 -11.70 12.89
CA ILE A 4 -6.87 -11.54 11.96
C ILE A 4 -6.59 -10.60 10.77
N LYS A 5 -5.67 -9.64 10.95
CA LYS A 5 -5.19 -8.70 9.92
C LYS A 5 -4.53 -9.36 8.71
N ASP A 6 -4.08 -10.61 8.82
CA ASP A 6 -3.44 -11.36 7.73
C ASP A 6 -4.44 -12.13 6.84
N ARG A 7 -5.68 -12.34 7.31
CA ARG A 7 -6.69 -13.16 6.59
C ARG A 7 -7.73 -12.35 5.81
N GLY A 8 -7.81 -11.04 6.02
CA GLY A 8 -8.72 -10.16 5.28
C GLY A 8 -8.14 -9.71 3.94
N GLN A 9 -9.01 -9.41 2.98
CA GLN A 9 -8.63 -8.68 1.76
C GLN A 9 -8.73 -7.18 2.02
N PHE A 10 -7.70 -6.44 1.67
CA PHE A 10 -7.57 -5.00 1.90
C PHE A 10 -7.10 -4.32 0.63
N VAL A 11 -7.49 -3.07 0.46
CA VAL A 11 -7.03 -2.18 -0.62
C VAL A 11 -6.49 -0.90 -0.02
N LEU A 12 -5.52 -0.30 -0.70
CA LEU A 12 -5.08 1.06 -0.40
C LEU A 12 -5.90 2.02 -1.29
N THR A 13 -6.77 2.81 -0.68
CA THR A 13 -7.61 3.75 -1.42
C THR A 13 -6.78 4.94 -1.90
N GLY A 14 -7.04 5.38 -3.13
CA GLY A 14 -6.29 6.49 -3.73
C GLY A 14 -4.79 6.23 -3.90
N ALA A 15 -4.36 4.96 -3.91
CA ALA A 15 -2.93 4.60 -3.93
C ALA A 15 -2.16 5.22 -5.11
N GLU A 16 -2.79 5.30 -6.29
CA GLU A 16 -2.21 5.94 -7.46
C GLU A 16 -2.02 7.46 -7.26
N ALA A 17 -3.03 8.16 -6.74
CA ALA A 17 -2.92 9.58 -6.43
C ALA A 17 -1.87 9.86 -5.35
N LEU A 18 -1.77 8.98 -4.34
CA LEU A 18 -0.73 9.06 -3.31
C LEU A 18 0.67 8.82 -3.90
N ALA A 19 0.81 7.90 -4.85
CA ALA A 19 2.07 7.65 -5.55
C ALA A 19 2.49 8.85 -6.41
N GLN A 20 1.54 9.46 -7.13
CA GLN A 20 1.77 10.69 -7.89
C GLN A 20 2.19 11.84 -6.98
N ALA A 21 1.48 12.05 -5.86
CA ALA A 21 1.81 13.08 -4.87
C ALA A 21 3.20 12.87 -4.24
N ALA A 22 3.64 11.61 -4.10
CA ALA A 22 4.98 11.26 -3.62
C ALA A 22 6.06 11.26 -4.71
N GLY A 23 5.72 11.49 -5.98
CA GLY A 23 6.66 11.32 -7.10
C GLY A 23 7.31 9.93 -7.11
N ALA A 24 6.54 8.91 -6.73
CA ALA A 24 7.02 7.55 -6.51
C ALA A 24 6.36 6.57 -7.48
N ASP A 25 7.17 5.68 -8.05
CA ASP A 25 6.70 4.57 -8.87
C ASP A 25 6.75 3.24 -8.09
N ALA A 26 6.24 2.17 -8.71
CA ALA A 26 6.21 0.85 -8.08
C ALA A 26 7.62 0.33 -7.72
N ASP A 27 8.66 0.69 -8.47
CA ASP A 27 10.04 0.27 -8.20
C ASP A 27 10.59 0.96 -6.94
N ARG A 28 10.42 2.28 -6.84
CA ARG A 28 10.84 3.06 -5.67
C ARG A 28 10.10 2.62 -4.40
N VAL A 29 8.79 2.37 -4.51
CA VAL A 29 7.98 1.83 -3.41
C VAL A 29 8.44 0.42 -3.03
N ALA A 30 8.74 -0.44 -3.99
CA ALA A 30 9.24 -1.80 -3.73
C ALA A 30 10.57 -1.79 -2.95
N ARG A 31 11.53 -0.96 -3.37
CA ARG A 31 12.81 -0.78 -2.67
C ARG A 31 12.63 -0.31 -1.23
N PHE A 32 11.70 0.62 -1.00
CA PHE A 32 11.44 1.14 0.34
C PHE A 32 10.71 0.14 1.25
N THR A 33 9.79 -0.64 0.69
CA THR A 33 8.93 -1.57 1.46
C THR A 33 9.53 -2.96 1.64
N GLY A 34 10.57 -3.30 0.87
CA GLY A 34 11.10 -4.67 0.76
C GLY A 34 10.12 -5.64 0.10
N LEU A 35 9.12 -5.13 -0.63
CA LEU A 35 8.20 -5.94 -1.42
C LEU A 35 8.77 -6.13 -2.83
N SER A 36 8.37 -7.19 -3.52
CA SER A 36 8.65 -7.31 -4.95
C SER A 36 7.91 -6.23 -5.74
N GLN A 37 8.52 -5.70 -6.80
CA GLN A 37 7.91 -4.70 -7.69
C GLN A 37 6.48 -5.05 -8.16
N PRO A 38 6.16 -6.31 -8.55
CA PRO A 38 4.79 -6.65 -8.95
C PRO A 38 3.77 -6.51 -7.81
N VAL A 39 4.18 -6.76 -6.56
CA VAL A 39 3.30 -6.60 -5.39
C VAL A 39 3.07 -5.12 -5.10
N ALA A 40 4.11 -4.29 -5.17
CA ALA A 40 3.97 -2.84 -5.02
C ALA A 40 3.05 -2.28 -6.12
N ALA A 41 3.25 -2.67 -7.38
CA ALA A 41 2.41 -2.27 -8.51
C ALA A 41 0.94 -2.65 -8.31
N ARG A 42 0.66 -3.87 -7.83
CA ARG A 42 -0.72 -4.31 -7.53
C ARG A 42 -1.37 -3.46 -6.45
N VAL A 43 -0.64 -3.12 -5.38
CA VAL A 43 -1.18 -2.25 -4.31
C VAL A 43 -1.45 -0.83 -4.84
N LEU A 44 -0.54 -0.29 -5.65
CA LEU A 44 -0.72 1.03 -6.28
C LEU A 44 -1.91 1.06 -7.26
N ALA A 45 -2.16 -0.05 -7.95
CA ALA A 45 -3.33 -0.25 -8.80
C ALA A 45 -4.63 -0.52 -8.00
N GLY A 46 -4.61 -0.42 -6.68
CA GLY A 46 -5.78 -0.63 -5.83
C GLY A 46 -6.25 -2.09 -5.75
N GLN A 47 -5.42 -3.07 -6.13
CA GLN A 47 -5.79 -4.47 -6.05
C GLN A 47 -5.83 -4.99 -4.60
N LYS A 48 -6.71 -5.97 -4.38
CA LYS A 48 -6.91 -6.60 -3.08
C LYS A 48 -5.66 -7.38 -2.63
N THR A 49 -5.22 -7.15 -1.40
CA THR A 49 -4.10 -7.88 -0.79
C THR A 49 -4.18 -7.90 0.74
N THR A 50 -3.12 -8.28 1.44
CA THR A 50 -3.11 -8.27 2.92
C THR A 50 -2.94 -6.86 3.48
N TRP A 51 -3.49 -6.61 4.66
CA TRP A 51 -3.38 -5.31 5.34
C TRP A 51 -1.92 -4.87 5.48
N VAL A 52 -1.02 -5.81 5.79
CA VAL A 52 0.42 -5.56 5.98
C VAL A 52 1.05 -4.99 4.70
N ARG A 53 0.70 -5.51 3.53
CA ARG A 53 1.23 -5.02 2.24
C ARG A 53 0.73 -3.60 1.95
N CYS A 54 -0.56 -3.35 2.14
CA CYS A 54 -1.13 -2.00 2.00
C CYS A 54 -0.49 -1.01 2.98
N ALA A 55 -0.34 -1.39 4.26
CA ALA A 55 0.26 -0.54 5.29
C ALA A 55 1.74 -0.23 5.02
N LYS A 56 2.51 -1.20 4.52
CA LYS A 56 3.89 -0.97 4.07
C LYS A 56 3.96 0.07 2.97
N VAL A 57 3.13 -0.08 1.93
CA VAL A 57 3.08 0.87 0.81
C VAL A 57 2.63 2.25 1.26
N ALA A 58 1.58 2.35 2.09
CA ALA A 58 1.12 3.63 2.63
C ALA A 58 2.22 4.36 3.42
N ARG A 59 2.97 3.65 4.28
CA ARG A 59 4.11 4.24 5.00
C ARG A 59 5.25 4.65 4.08
N ALA A 60 5.53 3.87 3.03
CA ALA A 60 6.54 4.24 2.05
C ALA A 60 6.14 5.52 1.30
N LEU A 61 4.90 5.62 0.85
CA LEU A 61 4.38 6.82 0.19
C LEU A 61 4.42 8.04 1.11
N ASN A 62 4.11 7.87 2.40
CA ASN A 62 4.24 8.91 3.41
C ASN A 62 5.68 9.41 3.53
N ALA A 63 6.64 8.49 3.67
CA ALA A 63 8.05 8.81 3.76
C ALA A 63 8.61 9.45 2.48
N LEU A 64 8.00 9.16 1.32
CA LEU A 64 8.37 9.72 0.02
C LEU A 64 7.71 11.08 -0.27
N GLY A 65 6.78 11.54 0.55
CA GLY A 65 6.23 12.90 0.47
C GLY A 65 4.70 12.99 0.45
N ALA A 66 3.98 11.88 0.27
CA ALA A 66 2.53 11.87 0.35
C ALA A 66 2.06 11.85 1.81
N ARG A 67 2.01 13.01 2.45
CA ARG A 67 1.69 13.15 3.89
C ARG A 67 0.32 12.58 4.29
N GLU A 68 -0.62 12.57 3.37
CA GLU A 68 -1.94 11.96 3.53
C GLU A 68 -1.91 10.42 3.42
N ALA A 69 -0.81 9.82 2.95
CA ALA A 69 -0.69 8.36 2.92
C ALA A 69 -0.53 7.84 4.34
N GLY A 70 -1.46 6.99 4.79
CA GLY A 70 -1.41 6.42 6.12
C GLY A 70 -2.28 5.17 6.25
N PRO A 71 -2.26 4.51 7.42
CA PRO A 71 -3.06 3.32 7.67
C PRO A 71 -4.58 3.57 7.57
N HIS A 72 -5.01 4.83 7.66
CA HIS A 72 -6.40 5.24 7.47
C HIS A 72 -6.88 5.11 6.02
N ALA A 73 -5.97 5.09 5.05
CA ALA A 73 -6.28 4.84 3.63
C ALA A 73 -6.39 3.33 3.31
N VAL A 74 -6.13 2.45 4.28
CA VAL A 74 -6.25 1.00 4.09
C VAL A 74 -7.65 0.55 4.48
N VAL A 75 -8.44 0.16 3.48
CA VAL A 75 -9.83 -0.25 3.67
C VAL A 75 -9.94 -1.77 3.54
N ARG A 76 -10.66 -2.39 4.46
CA ARG A 76 -11.03 -3.81 4.37
C ARG A 76 -12.10 -3.97 3.28
N GLN A 77 -11.86 -4.89 2.36
CA GLN A 77 -12.86 -5.35 1.40
C GLN A 77 -13.40 -6.67 1.91
N ASP A 78 -14.60 -6.66 2.45
CA ASP A 78 -15.37 -7.89 2.62
C ASP A 78 -15.86 -8.30 1.22
N GLY A 79 -15.60 -9.57 0.86
CA GLY A 79 -16.00 -10.14 -0.42
C GLY A 79 -17.48 -10.44 -0.45
#